data_AF-E8LGF7-F1
#
_entry.id   AF-E8LGF7-F1
#
_cell.length_a   1.000
_cell.length_b   1.000
_cell.length_c   1.000
_cell.angle_alpha   90.00
_cell.angle_beta   90.00
_cell.angle_gamma   90.00
#
_symmetry.space_group_name_H-M   'P 1'
#
loop_
_entity.id
_entity.type
_entity.pdbx_description
1 polymer ?
#
loop_
_entity_poly.entity_id
_entity_poly.type
_entity_poly.pdbx_seq_one_letter_code
_entity_poly.pdbx_strand_id
1 'polypeptide(L)' 'MIKEVREVRAQSSICFSALPDVDVSGLLKEIIKENVYRKDYENLTIQLLEENISYDMAIEALKKID' A
#
# COMPACT_ATOMS: atom_id res chain seq x y z
N MET A 1 -2.05 8.42 5.24
CA MET A 1 -3.46 8.82 4.96
C MET A 1 -3.71 10.15 5.66
N ILE A 2 -4.35 11.11 5.00
CA ILE A 2 -4.70 12.40 5.63
C ILE A 2 -5.60 12.13 6.85
N LYS A 3 -5.28 12.77 7.99
CA LYS A 3 -5.88 12.46 9.30
C LYS A 3 -7.41 12.59 9.27
N GLU A 4 -7.89 13.66 8.68
CA GLU A 4 -9.31 14.01 8.55
C GLU A 4 -10.07 12.94 7.75
N VAL A 5 -9.45 12.42 6.67
CA VAL A 5 -10.04 11.33 5.87
C VAL A 5 -10.12 10.04 6.69
N ARG A 6 -9.12 9.78 7.55
CA ARG A 6 -9.11 8.60 8.42
C ARG A 6 -10.21 8.70 9.47
N GLU A 7 -10.36 9.85 10.10
CA GLU A 7 -11.42 10.11 11.10
C GLU A 7 -12.81 9.91 10.50
N VAL A 8 -13.07 10.43 9.29
CA VAL A 8 -14.37 10.24 8.60
C VAL A 8 -14.59 8.76 8.25
N ARG A 9 -13.57 8.08 7.71
CA ARG A 9 -13.70 6.67 7.31
C ARG A 9 -13.84 5.73 8.51
N ALA A 10 -13.25 6.05 9.66
CA ALA A 10 -13.36 5.25 10.89
C ALA A 10 -14.80 5.16 11.43
N GLN A 11 -15.68 6.11 11.05
CA GLN A 11 -17.09 6.08 11.43
C GLN A 11 -17.89 5.01 10.67
N SER A 12 -17.35 4.48 9.56
CA SER A 12 -18.00 3.47 8.75
C SER A 12 -17.58 2.06 9.17
N SER A 13 -18.55 1.19 9.45
CA SER A 13 -18.32 -0.20 9.87
C SER A 13 -17.66 -1.08 8.80
N ILE A 14 -17.56 -0.61 7.55
CA ILE A 14 -16.88 -1.33 6.46
C ILE A 14 -15.43 -0.89 6.24
N CYS A 15 -15.00 0.21 6.88
CA CYS A 15 -13.67 0.79 6.68
C CYS A 15 -12.68 0.35 7.77
N PHE A 16 -12.37 -0.95 7.82
CA PHE A 16 -11.45 -1.52 8.82
C PHE A 16 -10.06 -0.86 8.83
N SER A 17 -9.54 -0.46 7.67
CA SER A 17 -8.24 0.20 7.56
C SER A 17 -8.18 1.60 8.19
N ALA A 18 -9.33 2.18 8.52
CA ALA A 18 -9.40 3.48 9.19
C ALA A 18 -9.56 3.36 10.71
N LEU A 19 -9.76 2.15 11.25
CA LEU A 19 -9.92 1.95 12.69
C LEU A 19 -8.66 2.36 13.46
N PRO A 20 -8.79 2.92 14.67
CA PRO A 20 -7.67 3.52 15.41
C PRO A 20 -6.53 2.54 15.69
N ASP A 21 -6.89 1.29 15.98
CA ASP A 21 -6.02 0.18 16.35
C ASP A 21 -5.38 -0.55 15.15
N VAL A 22 -5.74 -0.17 13.92
CA VAL A 22 -5.18 -0.75 12.70
C VAL A 22 -4.00 0.08 12.19
N ASP A 23 -2.81 -0.52 12.19
CA ASP A 23 -1.58 0.06 11.64
C ASP A 23 -1.36 -0.36 10.18
N VAL A 24 -1.94 0.41 9.26
CA VAL A 24 -1.77 0.21 7.81
C VAL A 24 -0.31 0.46 7.38
N SER A 25 0.39 1.39 8.04
CA SER A 25 1.78 1.71 7.70
C SER A 25 2.72 0.55 8.07
N GLY A 26 2.53 -0.05 9.25
CA GLY A 26 3.23 -1.26 9.67
C GLY A 26 2.98 -2.44 8.74
N LEU A 27 1.71 -2.68 8.36
CA LEU A 27 1.36 -3.72 7.41
C LEU A 27 2.01 -3.49 6.03
N LEU A 28 2.02 -2.26 5.53
CA LEU A 28 2.67 -1.92 4.27
C LEU A 28 4.19 -2.17 4.33
N LYS A 29 4.83 -1.81 5.45
CA LYS A 29 6.26 -2.08 5.70
C LYS A 29 6.56 -3.58 5.72
N GLU A 30 5.67 -4.39 6.29
CA GLU A 30 5.79 -5.85 6.27
C GLU A 30 5.65 -6.41 4.85
N ILE A 31 4.64 -5.99 4.09
CA ILE A 31 4.46 -6.40 2.68
C ILE A 31 5.71 -6.10 1.84
N ILE A 32 6.29 -4.92 2.00
CA ILE A 32 7.53 -4.50 1.31
C ILE A 32 8.70 -5.39 1.74
N LYS A 33 8.88 -5.59 3.05
CA LYS A 33 9.97 -6.40 3.62
C LYS A 33 9.93 -7.83 3.11
N GLU A 34 8.75 -8.44 3.16
CA GLU A 34 8.53 -9.83 2.77
C GLU A 34 8.49 -10.01 1.23
N ASN A 35 8.50 -8.92 0.44
CA ASN A 35 8.49 -8.93 -1.02
C ASN A 35 7.37 -9.80 -1.64
N VAL A 36 6.24 -9.93 -0.94
CA VAL A 36 5.20 -10.93 -1.26
C VAL A 36 4.56 -10.74 -2.63
N TYR A 37 4.59 -9.52 -3.18
CA TYR A 37 4.02 -9.20 -4.50
C TYR A 37 5.03 -9.13 -5.64
N ARG A 38 6.34 -9.31 -5.40
CA ARG A 38 7.36 -9.14 -6.44
C ARG A 38 7.08 -10.00 -7.67
N LYS A 39 6.82 -11.29 -7.44
CA LYS A 39 6.55 -12.25 -8.52
C LYS A 39 5.30 -11.88 -9.33
N ASP A 40 4.21 -11.53 -8.66
CA ASP A 40 2.97 -11.17 -9.35
C ASP A 40 3.14 -9.83 -10.09
N TYR A 41 3.91 -8.90 -9.53
CA TYR A 41 4.20 -7.64 -10.19
C TYR A 41 4.99 -7.83 -11.48
N GLU A 42 6.06 -8.62 -11.42
CA GLU A 42 6.95 -8.88 -12.56
C GLU A 42 6.27 -9.71 -13.67
N ASN A 43 5.30 -10.56 -13.33
CA ASN A 43 4.63 -11.43 -14.29
C ASN A 43 3.28 -10.90 -14.80
N LEU A 44 2.58 -10.11 -13.99
CA LEU A 44 1.22 -9.64 -14.29
C LEU A 44 1.14 -8.12 -14.29
N THR A 45 1.49 -7.46 -13.18
CA THR A 45 1.24 -6.01 -13.03
C THR A 45 2.00 -5.21 -14.08
N ILE A 46 3.26 -5.54 -14.38
CA ILE A 46 4.07 -4.79 -15.35
C ILE A 46 3.45 -4.75 -16.76
N GLN A 47 2.66 -5.75 -17.12
CA GLN A 47 1.96 -5.82 -18.42
C GLN A 47 0.73 -4.90 -18.48
N LEU A 48 0.24 -4.46 -17.31
CA LEU A 48 -0.94 -3.61 -17.17
C LEU A 48 -0.59 -2.12 -17.03
N LEU A 49 0.69 -1.78 -16.83
CA LEU A 49 1.13 -0.41 -16.63
C LEU A 49 1.27 0.31 -17.98
N GLU A 50 0.81 1.57 -18.03
CA GLU A 50 1.02 2.45 -19.19
C GLU A 50 2.49 2.88 -19.33
N GLU A 51 3.25 2.83 -18.23
CA GLU A 51 4.65 3.21 -18.14
C GLU A 51 5.51 2.05 -17.63
N ASN A 52 6.78 2.01 -18.04
CA ASN A 52 7.72 1.00 -17.57
C ASN A 52 8.24 1.36 -16.17
N ILE A 53 7.46 0.99 -15.15
CA ILE A 53 7.82 1.12 -13.75
C ILE A 53 8.27 -0.24 -13.23
N SER A 54 9.51 -0.32 -12.75
CA SER A 54 10.00 -1.54 -12.11
C SER A 54 9.42 -1.71 -10.72
N TYR A 55 9.41 -2.95 -10.21
CA TYR A 55 8.97 -3.22 -8.85
C TYR A 55 9.76 -2.41 -7.82
N ASP A 56 11.07 -2.29 -8.00
CA ASP A 56 11.92 -1.54 -7.07
C ASP A 56 11.58 -0.04 -7.08
N MET A 57 11.24 0.55 -8.24
CA MET A 57 10.75 1.94 -8.31
C MET A 57 9.44 2.10 -7.54
N ALA A 58 8.51 1.16 -7.68
CA ALA A 58 7.26 1.17 -6.94
C ALA A 58 7.50 1.07 -5.41
N ILE A 59 8.42 0.21 -4.98
CA ILE A 59 8.80 0.08 -3.57
C ILE A 59 9.42 1.38 -3.03
N GLU A 60 10.33 2.02 -3.77
CA GLU A 60 10.93 3.30 -3.36
C GLU A 60 9.91 4.43 -3.29
N ALA A 61 8.87 4.42 -4.13
CA ALA A 61 7.76 5.35 -4.02
C ALA A 61 6.93 5.09 -2.76
N LEU A 62 6.61 3.82 -2.46
CA LEU A 62 5.85 3.44 -1.27
C LEU A 62 6.58 3.79 0.03
N LYS A 63 7.91 3.65 0.09
CA LYS A 63 8.72 4.04 1.25
C LYS A 63 8.67 5.54 1.57
N LYS A 64 8.27 6.39 0.62
CA LYS A 64 8.08 7.84 0.83
C LYS A 64 6.69 8.19 1.36
N ILE A 65 5.78 7.22 1.39
CA ILE A 65 4.45 7.37 1.99
C ILE A 65 4.60 7.08 3.49
N ASP A 66 5.21 8.02 4.21
CA ASP A 66 5.19 8.09 5.68
C ASP A 66 4.83 9.53 6.08
#